data_AF-L0JZW0-F1
#
_entry.id   AF-L0JZW0-F1
#
_cell.length_a   1.000
_cell.length_b   1.000
_cell.length_c   1.000
_cell.angle_alpha   90.00
_cell.angle_beta   90.00
_cell.angle_gamma   90.00
#
_symmetry.space_group_name_H-M   'P 1'
#
loop_
_entity.id
_entity.type
_entity.pdbx_description
1 polymer ?
#
loop_
_entity_poly.entity_id
_entity_poly.type
_entity_poly.pdbx_seq_one_letter_code
_entity_poly.pdbx_strand_id
1 'polypeptide(L)'
;MTTKRTRRTVLAASGSLTMLGLAGCFGGDEEHVAVESFELVDPETGDSLATVADDRWEGGPLLVPLEGTLSVGARAEDADGELALGGDEPYRLGAVPAEDGDDPVAIEPREDRLDLIGRATGETRIVAELWDGDRFGWDSPELAVEVVDDFEDAANHRDTGTR
;
A
#
# COMPACT_ATOMS: atom_id res chain seq x y z
N MET A 1 -6.55 -36.37 56.46
CA MET A 1 -5.14 -36.58 56.86
C MET A 1 -4.27 -35.63 56.05
N THR A 2 -3.37 -34.96 56.76
CA THR A 2 -2.62 -33.74 56.43
C THR A 2 -1.32 -34.02 55.67
N THR A 3 -0.97 -33.18 54.68
CA THR A 3 0.44 -32.75 54.42
C THR A 3 0.45 -31.52 53.50
N LYS A 4 0.53 -30.30 54.04
CA LYS A 4 1.72 -29.44 54.31
C LYS A 4 2.31 -28.70 53.08
N ARG A 5 2.07 -27.38 53.08
CA ARG A 5 2.73 -26.27 52.36
C ARG A 5 4.23 -26.50 52.06
N THR A 6 4.71 -25.93 50.96
CA THR A 6 5.99 -25.18 50.94
C THR A 6 5.96 -24.12 49.84
N ARG A 7 6.02 -22.85 50.24
CA ARG A 7 6.32 -21.70 49.37
C ARG A 7 7.85 -21.59 49.28
N ARG A 8 8.41 -21.47 48.08
CA ARG A 8 9.84 -21.17 47.84
C ARG A 8 9.87 -19.76 47.24
N THR A 9 10.14 -18.74 48.06
CA THR A 9 11.44 -18.08 48.28
C THR A 9 12.02 -17.48 47.00
N VAL A 10 11.84 -16.17 46.90
CA VAL A 10 12.40 -15.26 45.90
C VAL A 10 13.91 -15.15 46.14
N LEU A 11 14.71 -15.40 45.10
CA LEU A 11 16.13 -15.05 45.05
C LEU A 11 16.26 -13.80 44.20
N ALA A 12 16.57 -12.68 44.85
CA ALA A 12 17.12 -11.51 44.20
C ALA A 12 18.54 -11.82 43.75
N ALA A 13 18.78 -11.81 42.44
CA ALA A 13 20.12 -11.76 41.87
C ALA A 13 20.32 -10.36 41.30
N SER A 14 20.94 -9.50 42.11
CA SER A 14 21.48 -8.22 41.67
C SER A 14 22.76 -8.49 40.88
N GLY A 15 22.72 -8.27 39.56
CA GLY A 15 23.85 -8.47 38.66
C GLY A 15 24.08 -7.23 37.80
N SER A 16 25.12 -6.49 38.17
CA SER A 16 26.02 -5.62 37.38
C SER A 16 25.48 -4.83 36.17
N LEU A 17 25.54 -3.49 36.29
CA LEU A 17 25.54 -2.55 35.18
C LEU A 17 26.78 -2.76 34.29
N THR A 18 26.55 -3.05 33.02
CA THR A 18 27.48 -2.74 31.92
C THR A 18 26.95 -1.52 31.18
N MET A 19 27.44 -0.33 31.54
CA MET A 19 27.52 0.78 30.60
C MET A 19 28.70 0.50 29.68
N LEU A 20 28.47 0.37 28.37
CA LEU A 20 29.39 0.80 27.31
C LEU A 20 28.72 0.58 25.94
N GLY A 21 28.57 1.65 25.16
CA GLY A 21 28.78 1.57 23.71
C GLY A 21 27.58 1.83 22.80
N LEU A 22 27.66 2.99 22.12
CA LEU A 22 27.22 3.27 20.75
C LEU A 22 25.72 3.47 20.44
N ALA A 23 25.49 4.55 19.70
CA ALA A 23 24.23 5.00 19.12
C ALA A 23 23.89 4.22 17.83
N GLY A 24 22.59 4.08 17.53
CA GLY A 24 22.03 3.48 16.31
C GLY A 24 22.08 1.94 16.33
N CYS A 25 21.04 1.16 16.05
CA CYS A 25 19.86 1.39 15.26
C CYS A 25 18.66 0.61 15.84
N PHE A 26 17.48 1.11 15.51
CA PHE A 26 16.16 0.55 15.76
C PHE A 26 16.10 -0.90 15.22
N GLY A 27 16.14 -1.87 16.12
CA GLY A 27 15.98 -3.29 15.80
C GLY A 27 14.50 -3.63 15.70
N GLY A 28 13.98 -3.45 14.50
CA GLY A 28 12.73 -4.04 14.02
C GLY A 28 12.93 -4.19 12.52
N ASP A 29 13.55 -5.28 12.09
CA ASP A 29 13.46 -5.73 10.70
C ASP A 29 11.98 -6.09 10.45
N GLU A 30 11.16 -5.06 10.26
CA GLU A 30 9.92 -5.19 9.52
C GLU A 30 10.40 -5.51 8.09
N GLU A 31 10.34 -6.79 7.73
CA GLU A 31 10.76 -7.30 6.43
C GLU A 31 9.80 -6.73 5.38
N HIS A 32 10.06 -5.48 4.99
CA HIS A 32 9.35 -4.78 3.93
C HIS A 32 9.71 -5.40 2.58
N VAL A 33 8.74 -5.44 1.68
CA VAL A 33 8.95 -5.90 0.31
C VAL A 33 9.81 -4.85 -0.40
N ALA A 34 10.96 -5.26 -0.91
CA ALA A 34 11.88 -4.38 -1.64
C ALA A 34 11.39 -4.19 -3.09
N VAL A 35 10.31 -3.43 -3.25
CA VAL A 35 9.73 -3.10 -4.55
C VAL A 35 10.69 -2.20 -5.33
N GLU A 36 11.13 -2.64 -6.51
CA GLU A 36 11.98 -1.87 -7.43
C GLU A 36 11.17 -1.11 -8.48
N SER A 37 10.01 -1.64 -8.89
CA SER A 37 9.08 -0.98 -9.80
C SER A 37 7.64 -1.17 -9.31
N PHE A 38 6.80 -0.15 -9.49
CA PHE A 38 5.37 -0.20 -9.19
C PHE A 38 4.58 0.59 -10.22
N GLU A 39 3.56 -0.04 -10.80
CA GLU A 39 2.68 0.56 -11.81
C GLU A 39 1.23 0.27 -11.46
N LEU A 40 0.38 1.29 -11.56
CA LEU A 40 -1.07 1.16 -11.57
C LEU A 40 -1.54 0.98 -13.00
N VAL A 41 -2.44 0.01 -13.21
CA VAL A 41 -2.87 -0.42 -14.54
C VAL A 41 -4.38 -0.47 -14.63
N ASP A 42 -4.90 -0.30 -15.83
CA ASP A 42 -6.28 -0.67 -16.13
C ASP A 42 -6.40 -2.20 -16.10
N PRO A 43 -7.28 -2.79 -15.26
CA PRO A 43 -7.38 -4.23 -15.13
C PRO A 43 -8.06 -4.91 -16.35
N GLU A 44 -8.81 -4.16 -17.16
CA GLU A 44 -9.50 -4.69 -18.34
C GLU A 44 -8.58 -4.73 -19.57
N THR A 45 -7.79 -3.67 -19.79
CA THR A 45 -6.92 -3.53 -20.96
C THR A 45 -5.45 -3.84 -20.67
N GLY A 46 -5.04 -3.71 -19.40
CA GLY A 46 -3.65 -3.81 -18.97
C GLY A 46 -2.82 -2.55 -19.24
N ASP A 47 -3.43 -1.45 -19.68
CA ASP A 47 -2.74 -0.18 -19.97
C ASP A 47 -2.23 0.48 -18.68
N SER A 48 -1.11 1.19 -18.78
CA SER A 48 -0.52 1.93 -17.67
C SER A 48 -1.34 3.20 -17.37
N LEU A 49 -1.70 3.39 -16.11
CA LEU A 49 -2.40 4.58 -15.59
C LEU A 49 -1.43 5.54 -14.90
N ALA A 50 -0.53 5.01 -14.08
CA ALA A 50 0.53 5.75 -13.40
C ALA A 50 1.65 4.81 -12.96
N THR A 51 2.90 5.26 -13.04
CA THR A 51 4.09 4.46 -12.66
C THR A 51 4.90 5.20 -11.61
N VAL A 52 5.46 4.49 -10.63
CA VAL A 52 6.46 5.06 -9.71
C VAL A 52 7.83 4.99 -10.37
N ALA A 53 8.48 6.13 -10.55
CA ALA A 53 9.85 6.24 -11.01
C ALA A 53 10.56 7.35 -10.22
N ASP A 54 11.81 7.13 -9.79
CA ASP A 54 12.60 8.10 -9.01
C ASP A 54 11.84 8.69 -7.79
N ASP A 55 11.19 7.81 -7.01
CA ASP A 55 10.41 8.16 -5.80
C ASP A 55 9.22 9.10 -6.05
N ARG A 56 8.67 9.10 -7.27
CA ARG A 56 7.52 9.92 -7.65
C ARG A 56 6.64 9.23 -8.68
N TRP A 57 5.38 9.64 -8.73
CA TRP A 57 4.48 9.20 -9.79
C TRP A 57 4.78 9.92 -11.11
N GLU A 58 4.95 9.12 -12.16
CA GLU A 58 4.81 9.49 -13.55
C GLU A 58 3.43 9.08 -14.03
N GLY A 59 2.49 10.02 -14.00
CA GLY A 59 1.08 9.68 -14.18
C GLY A 59 0.18 10.64 -13.42
N GLY A 60 -1.12 10.46 -13.63
CA GLY A 60 -2.15 11.16 -12.87
C GLY A 60 -2.37 12.65 -13.21
N PRO A 61 -3.29 13.31 -12.47
CA PRO A 61 -4.16 12.70 -11.45
C PRO A 61 -5.03 11.59 -12.04
N LEU A 62 -5.35 10.56 -11.26
CA LEU A 62 -6.35 9.58 -11.70
C LEU A 62 -7.72 10.24 -11.66
N LEU A 63 -8.41 10.23 -12.79
CA LEU A 63 -9.74 10.81 -12.91
C LEU A 63 -10.79 9.74 -12.58
N VAL A 64 -11.67 10.05 -11.65
CA VAL A 64 -12.76 9.17 -11.22
C VAL A 64 -14.10 9.83 -11.58
N PRO A 65 -15.02 9.15 -12.27
CA PRO A 65 -16.33 9.71 -12.55
C PRO A 65 -17.14 9.91 -11.26
N LEU A 66 -17.79 11.07 -11.13
CA LEU A 66 -18.77 11.32 -10.06
C LEU A 66 -19.89 10.27 -10.10
N GLU A 67 -20.20 9.68 -8.95
CA GLU A 67 -21.17 8.57 -8.81
C GLU A 67 -20.81 7.31 -9.64
N GLY A 68 -19.59 7.25 -10.18
CA GLY A 68 -19.06 6.13 -10.93
C GLY A 68 -17.88 5.45 -10.24
N THR A 69 -17.21 4.56 -10.95
CA THR A 69 -16.11 3.76 -10.42
C THR A 69 -14.98 3.67 -11.44
N LEU A 70 -13.74 3.89 -10.99
CA LEU A 70 -12.53 3.54 -11.71
C LEU A 70 -11.93 2.28 -11.06
N SER A 71 -11.77 1.21 -11.82
CA SER A 71 -11.10 0.00 -11.36
C SER A 71 -9.61 0.09 -11.68
N VAL A 72 -8.74 -0.24 -10.71
CA VAL A 72 -7.29 -0.09 -10.83
C VAL A 72 -6.60 -1.36 -10.37
N GLY A 73 -5.86 -2.02 -11.26
CA GLY A 73 -4.92 -3.09 -10.91
C GLY A 73 -3.52 -2.53 -10.64
N ALA A 74 -2.57 -3.42 -10.33
CA ALA A 74 -1.16 -3.05 -10.24
C ALA A 74 -0.23 -4.11 -10.82
N ARG A 75 0.97 -3.68 -11.20
CA ARG A 75 2.15 -4.52 -11.43
C ARG A 75 3.25 -4.04 -10.51
N ALA A 76 3.91 -4.98 -9.84
CA ALA A 76 5.03 -4.68 -8.98
C ALA A 76 6.17 -5.67 -9.28
N GLU A 77 7.41 -5.21 -9.21
CA GLU A 77 8.58 -6.06 -9.40
C GLU A 77 9.58 -5.83 -8.26
N ASP A 78 10.27 -6.88 -7.86
CA ASP A 78 11.45 -6.84 -7.01
C ASP A 78 12.70 -7.32 -7.78
N ALA A 79 13.81 -7.49 -7.07
CA ALA A 79 15.08 -7.94 -7.66
C ALA A 79 15.03 -9.36 -8.26
N ASP A 80 14.04 -10.17 -7.86
CA ASP A 80 13.82 -11.53 -8.36
C ASP A 80 12.79 -11.56 -9.52
N GLY A 81 11.97 -10.51 -9.67
CA GLY A 81 11.10 -10.28 -10.83
C GLY A 81 9.70 -9.81 -10.44
N GLU A 82 8.72 -10.10 -11.30
CA GLU A 82 7.31 -9.71 -11.07
C GLU A 82 6.74 -10.38 -9.81
N LEU A 83 6.12 -9.55 -8.97
CA LEU A 83 5.34 -9.96 -7.81
C LEU A 83 3.93 -10.30 -8.26
N ALA A 84 3.48 -11.53 -8.04
CA ALA A 84 2.12 -11.93 -8.39
C ALA A 84 1.10 -11.35 -7.39
N LEU A 85 0.07 -10.66 -7.90
CA LEU A 85 -1.01 -10.07 -7.11
C LEU A 85 -2.34 -10.79 -7.35
N GLY A 86 -3.16 -10.93 -6.31
CA GLY A 86 -4.49 -11.54 -6.44
C GLY A 86 -4.96 -12.33 -5.22
N GLY A 87 -6.18 -12.86 -5.27
CA GLY A 87 -6.82 -13.57 -4.15
C GLY A 87 -6.13 -14.88 -3.74
N ASP A 88 -5.54 -15.60 -4.70
CA ASP A 88 -4.77 -16.83 -4.45
C ASP A 88 -3.25 -16.58 -4.42
N GLU A 89 -2.82 -15.35 -4.67
CA GLU A 89 -1.41 -14.96 -4.74
C GLU A 89 -0.93 -14.38 -3.41
N PRO A 90 0.38 -14.38 -3.13
CA PRO A 90 0.91 -13.88 -1.85
C PRO A 90 0.64 -12.38 -1.65
N TYR A 91 0.65 -11.60 -2.74
CA TYR A 91 0.53 -10.15 -2.66
C TYR A 91 -0.86 -9.64 -2.99
N ARG A 92 -1.27 -8.56 -2.30
CA ARG A 92 -2.54 -7.87 -2.52
C ARG A 92 -2.33 -6.38 -2.65
N LEU A 93 -3.11 -5.77 -3.54
CA LEU A 93 -3.15 -4.33 -3.73
C LEU A 93 -4.10 -3.68 -2.72
N GLY A 94 -3.61 -2.68 -2.00
CA GLY A 94 -4.35 -1.83 -1.08
C GLY A 94 -4.18 -0.35 -1.45
N ALA A 95 -5.00 0.51 -0.84
CA ALA A 95 -4.74 1.94 -0.81
C ALA A 95 -5.45 2.60 0.37
N VAL A 96 -4.90 3.72 0.80
CA VAL A 96 -5.45 4.57 1.87
C VAL A 96 -5.43 6.03 1.44
N PRO A 97 -6.34 6.88 1.94
CA PRO A 97 -6.22 8.32 1.77
C PRO A 97 -4.96 8.83 2.48
N ALA A 98 -4.25 9.78 1.87
CA ALA A 98 -3.03 10.37 2.43
C ALA A 98 -3.33 11.28 3.62
N GLU A 99 -4.54 11.86 3.67
CA GLU A 99 -5.00 12.71 4.76
C GLU A 99 -6.38 12.25 5.24
N ASP A 100 -6.63 12.31 6.55
CA ASP A 100 -7.95 12.01 7.12
C ASP A 100 -8.99 13.10 6.76
N GLY A 101 -10.15 12.73 6.24
CA GLY A 101 -11.20 13.69 5.93
C GLY A 101 -12.50 13.10 5.35
N ASP A 102 -13.37 14.00 4.89
CA ASP A 102 -14.47 13.63 3.98
C ASP A 102 -13.87 13.51 2.57
N ASP A 103 -13.47 12.29 2.21
CA ASP A 103 -12.84 12.05 0.91
C ASP A 103 -13.85 12.11 -0.25
N PRO A 104 -13.53 12.81 -1.35
CA PRO A 104 -14.33 12.79 -2.56
C PRO A 104 -14.38 11.39 -3.20
N VAL A 105 -13.45 10.50 -2.85
CA VAL A 105 -13.37 9.13 -3.36
C VAL A 105 -13.52 8.10 -2.24
N ALA A 106 -14.24 7.02 -2.50
CA ALA A 106 -14.17 5.81 -1.68
C ALA A 106 -13.12 4.86 -2.26
N ILE A 107 -12.32 4.25 -1.40
CA ILE A 107 -11.38 3.20 -1.80
C ILE A 107 -11.95 1.86 -1.33
N GLU A 108 -12.23 0.95 -2.26
CA GLU A 108 -12.68 -0.40 -1.95
C GLU A 108 -11.70 -1.44 -2.49
N PRO A 109 -10.86 -2.05 -1.64
CA PRO A 109 -10.00 -3.14 -2.05
C PRO A 109 -10.78 -4.38 -2.49
N ARG A 110 -10.34 -4.99 -3.59
CA ARG A 110 -10.76 -6.30 -4.09
C ARG A 110 -9.60 -7.29 -3.95
N GLU A 111 -9.79 -8.50 -4.47
CA GLU A 111 -8.77 -9.55 -4.38
C GLU A 111 -7.54 -9.22 -5.27
N ASP A 112 -7.77 -8.65 -6.45
CA ASP A 112 -6.78 -8.40 -7.50
C ASP A 112 -6.63 -6.91 -7.90
N ARG A 113 -7.48 -6.04 -7.35
CA ARG A 113 -7.60 -4.64 -7.78
C ARG A 113 -8.18 -3.74 -6.68
N LEU A 114 -8.25 -2.45 -6.97
CA LEU A 114 -8.94 -1.43 -6.18
C LEU A 114 -10.08 -0.83 -7.00
N ASP A 115 -11.24 -0.67 -6.39
CA ASP A 115 -12.31 0.14 -6.95
C ASP A 115 -12.28 1.53 -6.28
N LEU A 116 -12.07 2.57 -7.08
CA LEU A 116 -12.14 3.97 -6.66
C LEU A 116 -13.51 4.55 -7.04
N ILE A 117 -14.33 4.89 -6.05
CA ILE A 117 -15.74 5.29 -6.24
C ILE A 117 -15.89 6.79 -6.00
N GLY A 118 -16.28 7.55 -7.03
CA GLY A 118 -16.49 8.99 -6.93
C GLY A 118 -17.75 9.32 -6.12
N ARG A 119 -17.61 10.07 -5.03
CA ARG A 119 -18.71 10.47 -4.13
C ARG A 119 -19.06 11.95 -4.23
N ALA A 120 -18.05 12.80 -4.40
CA ALA A 120 -18.19 14.25 -4.54
C ALA A 120 -17.08 14.76 -5.46
N THR A 121 -17.33 15.83 -6.20
CA THR A 121 -16.29 16.43 -7.05
C THR A 121 -15.18 17.05 -6.20
N GLY A 122 -13.93 16.93 -6.66
CA GLY A 122 -12.76 17.46 -5.96
C GLY A 122 -11.51 16.59 -6.10
N GLU A 123 -10.39 17.10 -5.60
CA GLU A 123 -9.10 16.39 -5.55
C GLU A 123 -8.88 15.80 -4.16
N THR A 124 -8.32 14.59 -4.10
CA THR A 124 -7.71 13.99 -2.91
C THR A 124 -6.39 13.33 -3.28
N ARG A 125 -5.63 12.88 -2.27
CA ARG A 125 -4.42 12.09 -2.48
C ARG A 125 -4.56 10.74 -1.81
N ILE A 126 -4.05 9.72 -2.48
CA ILE A 126 -4.02 8.35 -1.98
C ILE A 126 -2.59 7.84 -1.94
N VAL A 127 -2.34 6.89 -1.05
CA VAL A 127 -1.13 6.08 -1.00
C VAL A 127 -1.53 4.66 -1.38
N ALA A 128 -0.94 4.12 -2.44
CA ALA A 128 -1.09 2.72 -2.81
C ALA A 128 -0.22 1.87 -1.88
N GLU A 129 -0.71 0.70 -1.54
CA GLU A 129 -0.06 -0.22 -0.62
C GLU A 129 0.07 -1.60 -1.25
N LEU A 130 1.17 -2.29 -0.98
CA LEU A 130 1.34 -3.70 -1.29
C LEU A 130 1.39 -4.49 0.02
N TRP A 131 0.55 -5.51 0.11
CA TRP A 131 0.41 -6.38 1.28
C TRP A 131 0.89 -7.79 0.96
N ASP A 132 1.71 -8.40 1.82
CA ASP A 132 2.08 -9.84 1.78
C ASP A 132 1.20 -10.61 2.76
N GLY A 133 0.17 -11.28 2.25
CA GLY A 133 -0.90 -11.83 3.08
C GLY A 133 -1.50 -10.73 3.97
N ASP A 134 -1.38 -10.88 5.30
CA ASP A 134 -1.86 -9.89 6.28
C ASP A 134 -0.76 -8.92 6.78
N ARG A 135 0.45 -9.01 6.22
CA ARG A 135 1.59 -8.14 6.55
C ARG A 135 1.65 -6.98 5.57
N PHE A 136 1.80 -5.76 6.09
CA PHE A 136 2.13 -4.60 5.26
C PHE A 136 3.52 -4.78 4.65
N GLY A 137 3.62 -4.65 3.33
CA GLY A 137 4.85 -4.89 2.57
C GLY A 137 5.53 -3.61 2.10
N TRP A 138 4.78 -2.68 1.50
CA TRP A 138 5.31 -1.45 0.88
C TRP A 138 4.20 -0.40 0.69
N ASP A 139 4.55 0.89 0.68
CA ASP A 139 3.69 2.00 0.30
C ASP A 139 4.31 2.88 -0.80
N SER A 140 3.44 3.49 -1.60
CA SER A 140 3.84 4.42 -2.65
C SER A 140 4.01 5.86 -2.13
N PRO A 141 4.65 6.73 -2.92
CA PRO A 141 4.41 8.17 -2.79
C PRO A 141 2.92 8.52 -2.91
N GLU A 142 2.52 9.73 -2.51
CA GLU A 142 1.13 10.19 -2.67
C GLU A 142 0.78 10.40 -4.15
N LEU A 143 -0.34 9.82 -4.59
CA LEU A 143 -0.91 9.99 -5.92
C LEU A 143 -2.16 10.88 -5.85
N ALA A 144 -2.22 11.89 -6.71
CA ALA A 144 -3.41 12.72 -6.85
C ALA A 144 -4.54 11.97 -7.57
N VAL A 145 -5.77 12.11 -7.05
CA VAL A 145 -7.00 11.56 -7.61
C VAL A 145 -8.03 12.68 -7.67
N GLU A 146 -8.70 12.85 -8.80
CA GLU A 146 -9.71 13.90 -9.00
C GLU A 146 -11.03 13.29 -9.43
N VAL A 147 -12.11 13.66 -8.73
CA VAL A 147 -13.47 13.26 -9.08
C VAL A 147 -14.10 14.33 -9.96
N VAL A 148 -14.49 13.95 -11.18
CA VAL A 148 -15.00 14.85 -12.23
C VAL A 148 -16.41 14.46 -12.68
N ASP A 149 -17.23 15.44 -13.04
CA ASP A 149 -18.59 15.22 -13.57
C ASP A 149 -18.62 14.95 -15.08
N ASP A 150 -17.68 15.52 -15.85
CA ASP A 150 -17.53 15.29 -17.29
C ASP A 150 -16.35 14.33 -17.52
N PHE A 151 -16.60 13.04 -17.29
CA PHE A 151 -15.59 11.99 -17.42
C PHE A 151 -15.58 11.41 -18.85
N GLU A 152 -14.41 11.33 -19.46
CA GLU A 152 -14.16 10.57 -20.68
C GLU A 152 -13.33 9.33 -20.33
N ASP A 153 -13.76 8.12 -20.69
CA ASP A 153 -13.07 6.87 -20.32
C ASP A 153 -11.58 6.88 -20.69
N ALA A 154 -11.25 7.42 -21.87
CA ALA A 154 -9.86 7.52 -22.34
C ALA A 154 -8.99 8.50 -21.54
N ALA A 155 -9.55 9.27 -20.59
CA ALA A 155 -8.82 10.34 -19.92
C ALA A 155 -7.70 9.82 -19.00
N ASN A 156 -7.81 8.59 -18.49
CA ASN A 156 -6.75 7.95 -17.70
C ASN A 156 -5.78 7.14 -18.55
N HIS A 157 -6.21 6.66 -19.71
CA HIS A 157 -5.37 5.86 -20.60
C HIS A 157 -4.43 6.79 -21.35
N ARG A 158 -3.18 6.88 -20.91
CA ARG A 158 -2.17 7.54 -21.72
C ARG A 158 -1.91 6.70 -22.95
N ASP A 159 -1.96 7.33 -24.13
CA ASP A 159 -1.48 6.74 -25.37
C ASP A 159 0.04 6.53 -25.22
N THR A 160 0.45 5.34 -24.77
CA THR A 160 1.84 4.89 -24.82
C THR A 160 2.15 4.53 -26.27
N GLY A 161 2.09 5.53 -27.15
CA GLY A 161 2.48 5.44 -28.54
C GLY A 161 3.94 5.03 -28.61
N THR A 162 4.19 3.72 -28.66
CA THR A 162 5.50 3.17 -28.97
C THR A 162 5.79 3.56 -30.41
N ARG A 163 6.66 4.55 -30.60
CA ARG A 163 7.17 4.97 -31.90
C ARG A 163 8.36 4.12 -32.33
#